data_AF-A0A0F9EPP4-F1
#
_entry.id   AF-A0A0F9EPP4-F1
#
_cell.length_a   1.000
_cell.length_b   1.000
_cell.length_c   1.000
_cell.angle_alpha   90.00
_cell.angle_beta   90.00
_cell.angle_gamma   90.00
#
_symmetry.space_group_name_H-M   'P 1'
#
loop_
_entity.id
_entity.type
_entity.pdbx_description
1 polymer ?
#
loop_
_entity_poly.entity_id
_entity_poly.type
_entity_poly.pdbx_seq_one_letter_code
_entity_poly.pdbx_strand_id
1 'polypeptide(L)'
;MAKYYHIKKLNTDSYLYIILSKSYVSPIDEIEELERDLEEMSAKGKVIFDLLLSNGDSPDRYFEAEFDGKKIIRNTFKQINLISRTIEMASINFYRESFHLLEDSVLTRQKKFLLKKSLHAL
;
A
#
# COMPACT_ATOMS: atom_id res chain seq x y z
N MET A 1 10.90 1.89 16.09
CA MET A 1 11.21 0.81 15.13
C MET A 1 11.05 1.36 13.72
N ALA A 2 11.65 0.72 12.71
CA ALA A 2 11.44 1.13 11.32
C ALA A 2 10.12 0.54 10.84
N LYS A 3 9.17 1.39 10.43
CA LYS A 3 7.88 0.95 9.87
C LYS A 3 8.04 0.44 8.44
N TYR A 4 7.42 -0.70 8.13
CA TYR A 4 7.45 -1.33 6.80
C TYR A 4 6.29 -0.88 5.90
N TYR A 5 5.59 0.20 6.28
CA TYR A 5 4.56 0.83 5.47
C TYR A 5 4.67 2.35 5.43
N HIS A 6 4.01 2.95 4.45
CA HIS A 6 3.76 4.39 4.34
C HIS A 6 2.27 4.65 4.16
N ILE A 7 1.70 5.56 4.95
CA ILE A 7 0.29 5.96 4.85
C ILE A 7 0.21 7.27 4.06
N LYS A 8 -0.54 7.26 2.96
CA LYS A 8 -0.77 8.45 2.13
C LYS A 8 -2.26 8.73 2.03
N LYS A 9 -2.65 9.96 2.32
CA LYS A 9 -4.04 10.41 2.17
C LYS A 9 -4.45 10.38 0.70
N LEU A 10 -5.63 9.85 0.43
CA LEU A 10 -6.26 9.87 -0.88
C LEU A 10 -7.31 10.99 -0.93
N ASN A 11 -7.33 11.71 -2.05
CA ASN A 11 -8.37 12.69 -2.35
C ASN A 11 -9.45 12.02 -3.20
N THR A 12 -10.13 11.01 -2.63
CA THR A 12 -11.20 10.28 -3.32
C THR A 12 -12.42 10.11 -2.41
N ASP A 13 -13.61 10.01 -2.99
CA ASP A 13 -14.84 9.87 -2.20
C ASP A 13 -15.00 8.49 -1.55
N SER A 14 -14.26 7.48 -2.02
CA SER A 14 -14.44 6.08 -1.60
C SER A 14 -13.37 5.56 -0.64
N TYR A 15 -12.17 6.15 -0.63
CA TYR A 15 -11.05 5.72 0.20
C TYR A 15 -10.35 6.91 0.82
N LEU A 16 -10.00 6.80 2.10
CA LEU A 16 -9.35 7.86 2.86
C LEU A 16 -7.83 7.83 2.71
N TYR A 17 -7.26 6.64 2.74
CA TYR A 17 -5.82 6.41 2.76
C TYR A 17 -5.45 5.22 1.91
N ILE A 18 -4.27 5.30 1.30
CA ILE A 18 -3.52 4.17 0.75
C ILE A 18 -2.35 3.85 1.68
N ILE A 19 -2.21 2.57 2.02
CA ILE A 19 -1.12 2.00 2.80
C ILE A 19 -0.18 1.31 1.81
N LEU A 20 1.03 1.82 1.69
CA LEU A 20 2.03 1.38 0.72
C LEU A 20 3.10 0.55 1.43
N SER A 21 3.33 -0.69 0.98
CA SER A 21 4.44 -1.51 1.48
C SER A 21 5.79 -0.84 1.21
N LYS A 22 6.72 -0.92 2.16
CA LYS A 22 8.09 -0.39 2.06
C LYS A 22 9.16 -1.47 1.99
N SER A 23 8.78 -2.74 2.15
CA SER A 23 9.70 -3.87 2.11
C SER A 23 8.97 -5.17 1.81
N TYR A 24 9.71 -6.29 1.87
CA TYR A 24 9.19 -7.64 1.82
C TYR A 24 8.30 -7.99 3.03
N VAL A 25 8.40 -7.26 4.14
CA VAL A 25 7.49 -7.39 5.30
C VAL A 25 6.16 -6.71 4.97
N SER A 26 5.06 -7.44 5.16
CA SER A 26 3.74 -6.94 4.81
C SER A 26 3.24 -5.92 5.84
N PRO A 27 2.61 -4.80 5.42
CA PRO A 27 1.86 -3.93 6.31
C PRO A 27 0.81 -4.66 7.16
N ILE A 28 0.33 -5.82 6.70
CA ILE A 28 -0.62 -6.67 7.45
C ILE A 28 0.05 -7.32 8.66
N ASP A 29 1.36 -7.59 8.62
CA ASP A 29 2.10 -8.14 9.75
C ASP A 29 2.30 -7.08 10.85
N GLU A 30 2.22 -5.80 10.51
CA GLU A 30 2.30 -4.65 11.42
C GLU A 30 0.92 -4.03 11.73
N ILE A 31 -0.17 -4.81 11.58
CA ILE A 31 -1.54 -4.29 11.63
C ILE A 31 -1.84 -3.46 12.89
N GLU A 32 -1.30 -3.87 14.05
CA GLU A 32 -1.55 -3.17 15.32
C GLU A 32 -0.88 -1.80 15.38
N GLU A 33 0.29 -1.64 14.77
CA GLU A 33 0.97 -0.34 14.68
C GLU A 33 0.30 0.55 13.63
N LEU A 34 -0.09 -0.03 12.51
CA LEU A 34 -0.87 0.66 11.48
C LEU A 34 -2.21 1.18 12.02
N GLU A 35 -2.92 0.39 12.82
CA GLU A 35 -4.17 0.80 13.47
C GLU A 35 -3.97 1.99 14.41
N ARG A 36 -2.90 1.98 15.22
CA ARG A 36 -2.56 3.13 16.10
C ARG A 36 -2.27 4.38 15.29
N ASP A 37 -1.50 4.28 14.21
CA ASP A 37 -1.22 5.41 13.34
C ASP A 37 -2.50 5.98 12.70
N LEU A 38 -3.40 5.12 12.22
CA LEU A 38 -4.67 5.54 11.64
C LEU A 38 -5.59 6.19 12.69
N GLU A 39 -5.60 5.69 13.92
CA GLU A 39 -6.34 6.27 15.05
C GLU A 39 -5.79 7.67 15.41
N GLU A 40 -4.46 7.83 15.52
CA GLU A 40 -3.81 9.14 15.76
C GLU A 40 -4.14 10.15 14.65
N MET A 41 -4.31 9.67 13.42
CA MET A 41 -4.73 10.46 12.27
C MET A 41 -6.25 10.73 12.23
N SER A 42 -7.00 10.28 13.24
CA SER A 42 -8.47 10.38 13.32
C SER A 42 -9.17 9.82 12.07
N ALA A 43 -8.59 8.78 11.46
CA ALA A 43 -9.15 8.13 10.28
C ALA A 43 -10.40 7.32 10.63
N LYS A 44 -11.40 7.27 9.75
CA LYS A 44 -12.55 6.34 9.87
C LYS A 44 -13.23 6.14 8.53
N GLY A 45 -13.17 4.93 7.97
CA GLY A 45 -13.72 4.61 6.66
C GLY A 45 -12.85 3.60 5.91
N LYS A 46 -13.05 3.48 4.60
CA LYS A 46 -12.29 2.53 3.79
C LYS A 46 -10.86 2.99 3.56
N VAL A 47 -9.96 2.03 3.67
CA VAL A 47 -8.55 2.15 3.32
C VAL A 47 -8.19 1.12 2.26
N ILE A 48 -7.13 1.39 1.53
CA ILE A 48 -6.59 0.48 0.51
C ILE A 48 -5.13 0.17 0.81
N PHE A 49 -4.74 -1.08 0.59
CA PHE A 49 -3.39 -1.56 0.72
C PHE A 49 -2.80 -1.76 -0.68
N ASP A 50 -1.58 -1.28 -0.88
CA ASP A 50 -0.72 -1.68 -1.99
C ASP A 50 0.48 -2.44 -1.42
N LEU A 51 0.44 -3.75 -1.62
CA LEU A 51 1.38 -4.74 -1.12
C LEU A 51 2.48 -5.06 -2.14
N LEU A 52 2.77 -4.17 -3.10
CA LEU A 52 3.74 -4.42 -4.18
C LEU A 52 5.08 -5.00 -3.69
N LEU A 53 5.62 -4.51 -2.58
CA LEU A 53 6.96 -4.91 -2.13
C LEU A 53 6.94 -6.21 -1.31
N SER A 54 5.82 -6.58 -0.71
CA SER A 54 5.65 -7.83 0.04
C SER A 54 5.05 -8.96 -0.79
N ASN A 55 4.20 -8.64 -1.78
CA ASN A 55 3.44 -9.61 -2.58
C ASN A 55 3.78 -9.56 -4.08
N GLY A 56 4.60 -8.59 -4.48
CA GLY A 56 5.00 -8.40 -5.87
C GLY A 56 3.90 -7.82 -6.75
N ASP A 57 4.22 -7.73 -8.05
CA ASP A 57 3.21 -7.48 -9.08
C ASP A 57 2.46 -8.80 -9.35
N SER A 58 1.40 -9.01 -8.57
CA SER A 58 0.56 -10.21 -8.53
C SER A 58 -0.91 -9.82 -8.26
N PRO A 59 -1.87 -10.72 -8.46
CA PRO A 59 -3.26 -10.48 -8.07
C PRO A 59 -3.40 -10.09 -6.59
N ASP A 60 -2.54 -10.59 -5.72
CA ASP A 60 -2.57 -10.35 -4.28
C ASP A 60 -1.84 -9.04 -3.90
N ARG A 61 -1.77 -8.08 -4.82
CA ARG A 61 -1.14 -6.78 -4.58
C ARG A 61 -2.07 -5.82 -3.85
N TYR A 62 -3.33 -5.73 -4.26
CA TYR A 62 -4.25 -4.71 -3.73
C TYR A 62 -5.35 -5.33 -2.90
N PHE A 63 -5.57 -4.75 -1.71
CA PHE A 63 -6.64 -5.11 -0.81
C PHE A 63 -7.36 -3.87 -0.29
N GLU A 64 -8.66 -3.96 -0.05
CA GLU A 64 -9.44 -2.96 0.68
C GLU A 64 -9.85 -3.50 2.05
N ALA A 65 -10.06 -2.59 3.00
CA ALA A 65 -10.71 -2.89 4.28
C ALA A 65 -11.36 -1.64 4.87
N GLU A 66 -12.32 -1.83 5.76
CA GLU A 66 -12.88 -0.76 6.59
C GLU A 66 -12.06 -0.58 7.87
N PHE A 67 -11.80 0.67 8.23
CA PHE A 67 -11.25 1.08 9.52
C PHE A 67 -12.34 1.80 10.33
N ASP A 68 -12.67 1.27 11.51
CA ASP A 68 -13.79 1.78 12.32
C ASP A 68 -13.46 3.02 13.17
N GLY A 69 -12.20 3.47 13.11
CA GLY A 69 -11.62 4.51 13.95
C GLY A 69 -10.63 3.99 14.98
N LYS A 70 -10.56 2.66 15.18
CA LYS A 70 -9.65 2.00 16.13
C LYS A 70 -9.03 0.73 15.56
N LYS A 71 -9.80 -0.05 14.80
CA LYS A 71 -9.41 -1.35 14.27
C LYS A 71 -9.78 -1.49 12.80
N ILE A 72 -8.96 -2.24 12.08
CA ILE A 72 -9.29 -2.69 10.74
C ILE A 72 -10.22 -3.89 10.86
N ILE A 73 -11.39 -3.78 10.25
CA ILE A 73 -12.45 -4.79 10.38
C ILE A 73 -12.07 -6.00 9.52
N ARG A 74 -11.59 -7.07 10.15
CA ARG A 74 -11.00 -8.24 9.46
C ARG A 74 -11.90 -8.87 8.39
N ASN A 75 -13.21 -8.93 8.62
CA ASN A 75 -14.16 -9.53 7.67
C ASN A 75 -14.45 -8.64 6.44
N THR A 76 -13.95 -7.40 6.43
CA THR A 76 -14.03 -6.48 5.28
C THR A 76 -12.77 -6.55 4.41
N PHE A 77 -11.74 -7.28 4.84
CA PHE A 77 -10.50 -7.41 4.10
C PHE A 77 -10.74 -8.18 2.80
N LYS A 78 -10.53 -7.51 1.66
CA LYS A 78 -10.91 -8.05 0.36
C LYS A 78 -9.89 -7.69 -0.71
N GLN A 79 -9.51 -8.67 -1.50
CA GLN A 79 -8.68 -8.48 -2.68
C GLN A 79 -9.44 -7.68 -3.75
N ILE A 80 -8.77 -6.71 -4.37
CA ILE A 80 -9.32 -5.93 -5.47
C ILE A 80 -8.37 -5.95 -6.66
N ASN A 81 -8.90 -6.31 -7.83
CA ASN A 81 -8.10 -6.44 -9.06
C ASN A 81 -8.23 -5.20 -9.97
N LEU A 82 -9.18 -4.31 -9.66
CA LEU A 82 -9.42 -3.08 -10.41
C LEU A 82 -9.34 -1.92 -9.43
N ILE A 83 -8.36 -1.04 -9.65
CA ILE A 83 -8.19 0.20 -8.90
C ILE A 83 -8.44 1.40 -9.81
N SER A 84 -8.85 2.51 -9.22
CA SER A 84 -8.98 3.76 -9.98
C SER A 84 -7.61 4.31 -10.35
N ARG A 85 -7.56 5.11 -11.44
CA ARG A 85 -6.33 5.79 -11.86
C ARG A 85 -5.74 6.67 -10.75
N THR A 86 -6.57 7.25 -9.90
CA THR A 86 -6.10 8.07 -8.76
C THR A 86 -5.29 7.25 -7.75
N ILE A 87 -5.76 6.05 -7.42
CA ILE A 87 -5.08 5.12 -6.51
C ILE A 87 -3.78 4.63 -7.14
N GLU A 88 -3.86 4.24 -8.41
CA GLU A 88 -2.70 3.76 -9.18
C GLU A 88 -1.60 4.82 -9.23
N MET A 89 -1.95 6.07 -9.55
CA MET A 89 -1.01 7.19 -9.58
C MET A 89 -0.42 7.51 -8.19
N ALA A 90 -1.22 7.39 -7.13
CA ALA A 90 -0.72 7.61 -5.76
C ALA A 90 0.39 6.63 -5.41
N SER A 91 0.23 5.36 -5.81
CA SER A 91 1.23 4.29 -5.68
C SER A 91 2.45 4.51 -6.55
N ILE A 92 2.26 4.74 -7.86
CA ILE A 92 3.34 5.00 -8.82
C ILE A 92 4.24 6.13 -8.35
N ASN A 93 3.64 7.25 -7.92
CA ASN A 93 4.40 8.41 -7.46
C ASN A 93 5.24 8.07 -6.22
N PHE A 94 4.68 7.32 -5.26
CA PHE A 94 5.41 6.90 -4.08
C PHE A 94 6.64 6.04 -4.41
N TYR A 95 6.45 4.99 -5.23
CA TYR A 95 7.55 4.09 -5.58
C TYR A 95 8.59 4.74 -6.50
N ARG A 96 8.19 5.71 -7.31
CA ARG A 96 9.11 6.55 -8.10
C ARG A 96 9.99 7.42 -7.21
N GLU A 97 9.40 8.06 -6.20
CA GLU A 97 10.15 8.90 -5.25
C GLU A 97 11.03 8.04 -4.33
N SER A 98 10.67 6.78 -4.13
CA SER A 98 11.31 5.85 -3.18
C SER A 98 11.91 4.61 -3.85
N PHE A 99 12.53 4.76 -5.03
CA PHE A 99 13.05 3.62 -5.82
C PHE A 99 13.99 2.68 -5.08
N HIS A 100 14.71 3.19 -4.08
CA HIS A 100 15.62 2.39 -3.26
C HIS A 100 14.89 1.28 -2.49
N LEU A 101 13.62 1.47 -2.12
CA LEU A 101 12.81 0.48 -1.41
C LEU A 101 12.54 -0.78 -2.24
N LEU A 102 12.64 -0.70 -3.58
CA LEU A 102 12.50 -1.88 -4.44
C LEU A 102 13.59 -2.92 -4.17
N GLU A 103 14.75 -2.52 -3.64
CA GLU A 103 15.80 -3.46 -3.31
C GLU A 103 15.40 -4.39 -2.16
N ASP A 104 14.60 -3.90 -1.22
CA ASP A 104 14.12 -4.65 -0.06
C ASP A 104 12.75 -5.31 -0.32
N SER A 105 12.44 -5.69 -1.55
CA SER A 105 11.16 -6.31 -1.94
C SER A 105 11.28 -7.77 -2.36
N VAL A 106 10.15 -8.49 -2.40
CA VAL A 106 10.04 -9.85 -2.94
C VAL A 106 10.20 -9.94 -4.47
N LEU A 107 10.28 -8.79 -5.15
CA LEU A 107 10.40 -8.74 -6.60
C LEU A 107 11.72 -9.37 -7.05
N THR A 108 11.69 -10.14 -8.14
CA THR A 108 12.92 -10.64 -8.77
C THR A 108 13.71 -9.49 -9.39
N ARG A 109 15.01 -9.68 -9.60
CA ARG A 109 15.88 -8.67 -10.25
C ARG A 109 15.31 -8.19 -11.60
N GLN A 110 14.74 -9.10 -12.39
CA GLN A 110 14.10 -8.78 -13.66
C GLN A 110 12.85 -7.91 -13.47
N LYS A 111 11.98 -8.26 -12.51
CA LYS A 111 10.78 -7.46 -12.18
C LYS A 111 11.16 -6.07 -11.66
N LYS A 112 12.16 -5.96 -10.78
CA LYS A 112 12.69 -4.66 -10.30
C LYS A 112 13.16 -3.80 -11.47
N PHE A 113 13.91 -4.39 -12.41
CA PHE A 113 14.40 -3.67 -13.60
C PHE A 113 13.24 -3.14 -14.46
N LEU A 114 12.25 -3.98 -14.77
CA LEU A 114 11.08 -3.59 -15.57
C LEU A 114 10.25 -2.50 -14.88
N LEU A 115 9.99 -2.65 -13.58
CA LEU A 115 9.24 -1.68 -12.79
C LEU A 115 9.94 -0.33 -12.72
N LYS A 116 11.27 -0.31 -12.51
CA LYS A 116 12.05 0.94 -12.55
C LYS A 116 11.89 1.63 -13.90
N LYS A 117 11.99 0.87 -15.00
CA LYS A 117 11.82 1.40 -16.35
C LYS A 117 10.41 1.97 -16.58
N SER A 118 9.35 1.29 -16.13
CA SER A 118 7.97 1.80 -16.30
C SER A 118 7.70 3.04 -15.45
N LEU A 119 8.20 3.06 -14.21
CA LEU A 119 8.06 4.20 -13.31
C LEU A 119 8.80 5.45 -13.84
N HIS A 120 9.90 5.30 -14.58
CA HIS A 120 10.61 6.41 -15.25
C HIS A 120 9.92 6.91 -16.53
N ALA A 121 9.13 6.08 -17.20
CA ALA A 121 8.52 6.40 -18.50
C ALA A 121 7.17 7.16 -18.39
N LEU A 122 6.62 7.24 -17.18
CA LEU A 122 5.32 7.87 -16.87
C LEU A 122 5.50 9.28 -16.29
#